data_AF-A0A7N0UZ28-F1
#
_entry.id   AF-A0A7N0UZ28-F1
#
_cell.length_a   1.000
_cell.length_b   1.000
_cell.length_c   1.000
_cell.angle_alpha   90.00
_cell.angle_beta   90.00
_cell.angle_gamma   90.00
#
_symmetry.space_group_name_H-M   'P 1'
#
loop_
_entity.id
_entity.type
_entity.pdbx_description
1 polymer ?
#
loop_
_entity_poly.entity_id
_entity_poly.type
_entity_poly.pdbx_seq_one_letter_code
_entity_poly.pdbx_strand_id
1 'polypeptide(L)'
;MERRACRTTQIIFRVEDNDGVSSSIESSVIGLGLGLGQESLTSQNKSGFINFGENAVILGIRVVTTPMSMKWISSLYFITLNGFTIDGERVNFIGYGAYGKNEDNMLIDSGAHFTYLPSDNYENFENTVKKHISVEPLKHSVVPGYNLCYRSPNFSPPIITTNFDGGDVKRKSYNTFIYKNRVTCLAFFPWHESPIGIYDNTAQTNFLVEYD
;
A
#
# COMPACT_ATOMS: atom_id res chain seq x y z
N MET A 1 1.43 -40.55 10.80
CA MET A 1 0.69 -39.26 10.82
C MET A 1 1.65 -38.20 11.32
N GLU A 2 2.44 -37.62 10.41
CA GLU A 2 3.23 -36.43 10.73
C GLU A 2 2.25 -35.27 10.93
N ARG A 3 2.28 -34.67 12.12
CA ARG A 3 1.60 -33.41 12.37
C ARG A 3 2.33 -32.37 11.53
N ARG A 4 1.75 -31.95 10.40
CA ARG A 4 2.17 -30.71 9.74
C ARG A 4 2.10 -29.61 10.79
N ALA A 5 3.23 -28.98 11.09
CA ALA A 5 3.25 -27.77 11.91
C ALA A 5 2.24 -26.79 11.31
N CYS A 6 1.36 -26.23 12.13
CA CYS A 6 0.47 -25.16 11.73
C CYS A 6 1.39 -24.01 11.28
N ARG A 7 1.47 -23.75 9.96
CA ARG A 7 2.15 -22.54 9.49
C ARG A 7 1.37 -21.36 10.05
N THR A 8 2.09 -20.39 10.59
CA THR A 8 1.49 -19.13 11.05
C THR A 8 0.99 -18.38 9.82
N THR A 9 -0.27 -17.94 9.85
CA THR A 9 -0.86 -17.17 8.76
C THR A 9 -0.12 -15.85 8.55
N GLN A 10 0.33 -15.59 7.33
CA GLN A 10 1.26 -14.49 7.03
C GLN A 10 1.09 -13.98 5.60
N ILE A 11 1.52 -12.73 5.38
CA ILE A 11 1.71 -12.18 4.04
C ILE A 11 3.18 -12.02 3.77
N ILE A 12 3.58 -12.40 2.56
CA ILE A 12 4.95 -12.45 2.11
C ILE A 12 5.10 -11.51 0.92
N PHE A 13 5.94 -10.49 1.05
CA PHE A 13 6.24 -9.52 0.00
C PHE A 13 7.62 -9.76 -0.60
N ARG A 14 7.71 -9.72 -1.93
CA ARG A 14 8.99 -9.66 -2.65
C ARG A 14 8.90 -8.68 -3.81
N VAL A 15 9.89 -7.78 -3.91
CA VAL A 15 10.00 -6.84 -5.04
C VAL A 15 10.27 -7.62 -6.33
N GLU A 16 9.54 -7.31 -7.39
CA GLU A 16 9.95 -7.71 -8.74
C GLU A 16 11.04 -6.76 -9.26
N ASP A 17 12.19 -7.31 -9.64
CA ASP A 17 13.28 -6.55 -10.26
C ASP A 17 12.94 -6.22 -11.72
N ASN A 18 11.88 -5.42 -11.94
CA ASN A 18 11.57 -4.83 -13.24
C ASN A 18 11.97 -3.35 -13.21
N ASP A 19 13.14 -3.04 -13.80
CA ASP A 19 13.69 -1.68 -13.96
C ASP A 19 12.95 -0.84 -15.03
N GLY A 20 11.67 -1.12 -15.28
CA GLY A 20 10.84 -0.39 -16.21
C GLY A 20 10.40 0.95 -15.64
N VAL A 21 11.06 2.04 -16.02
CA VAL A 21 10.47 3.38 -15.97
C VAL A 21 9.24 3.37 -16.85
N SER A 22 8.05 3.40 -16.26
CA SER A 22 6.85 3.65 -17.04
C SER A 22 5.79 4.34 -16.20
N SER A 23 5.52 5.55 -16.67
CA SER A 23 4.48 6.48 -16.28
C SER A 23 3.11 5.81 -16.27
N SER A 24 2.36 6.06 -15.19
CA SER A 24 0.90 6.03 -15.14
C SER A 24 0.24 4.78 -15.76
N ILE A 25 -0.22 3.89 -14.86
CA ILE A 25 -1.08 2.73 -15.10
C ILE A 25 -0.28 1.46 -15.46
N GLU A 26 0.05 0.69 -14.42
CA GLU A 26 0.52 -0.69 -14.57
C GLU A 26 -0.29 -1.61 -13.66
N SER A 27 -0.61 -2.78 -14.22
CA SER A 27 -1.70 -3.63 -13.81
C SER A 27 -1.49 -4.30 -12.47
N SER A 28 -2.48 -4.17 -11.61
CA SER A 28 -2.83 -5.17 -10.59
C SER A 28 -4.35 -5.09 -10.46
N VAL A 29 -5.06 -6.17 -10.77
CA VAL A 29 -6.47 -6.33 -10.37
C VAL A 29 -6.59 -7.77 -9.93
N ILE A 30 -7.08 -7.97 -8.71
CA ILE A 30 -8.17 -8.87 -8.35
C ILE A 30 -8.45 -8.61 -6.86
N GLY A 31 -9.49 -7.82 -6.60
CA GLY A 31 -10.21 -7.76 -5.33
C GLY A 31 -11.65 -8.18 -5.60
N LEU A 32 -12.14 -9.18 -4.86
CA LEU A 32 -13.56 -9.54 -4.82
C LEU A 32 -14.23 -8.73 -3.70
N GLY A 33 -14.75 -7.55 -4.03
CA GLY A 33 -15.43 -6.66 -3.08
C GLY A 33 -16.48 -5.79 -3.79
N LEU A 34 -17.63 -5.62 -3.15
CA LEU A 34 -18.89 -5.09 -3.71
C LEU A 34 -18.71 -3.70 -4.35
N GLY A 35 -19.01 -3.62 -5.64
CA GLY A 35 -18.76 -2.44 -6.45
C GLY A 35 -19.69 -1.26 -6.16
N LEU A 36 -19.12 -0.06 -6.25
CA LEU A 36 -19.73 1.11 -6.87
C LEU A 36 -18.61 1.90 -7.58
N GLY A 37 -18.65 1.91 -8.93
CA GLY A 37 -17.83 2.78 -9.77
C GLY A 37 -16.71 2.04 -10.52
N GLN A 38 -16.96 1.70 -11.79
CA GLN A 38 -15.97 1.13 -12.70
C GLN A 38 -15.50 2.22 -13.67
N GLU A 39 -14.26 2.69 -13.53
CA GLU A 39 -13.53 3.29 -14.66
C GLU A 39 -12.37 2.36 -15.02
N SER A 40 -12.49 1.71 -16.18
CA SER A 40 -11.43 0.90 -16.78
C SER A 40 -10.29 1.81 -17.21
N LEU A 41 -9.19 1.78 -16.47
CA LEU A 41 -7.92 2.35 -16.91
C LEU A 41 -7.08 1.23 -17.52
N THR A 42 -7.38 0.85 -18.76
CA THR A 42 -6.50 -0.03 -19.55
C THR A 42 -6.15 0.67 -20.86
N SER A 43 -4.90 1.16 -20.97
CA SER A 43 -4.34 1.55 -22.27
C SER A 43 -2.98 0.90 -22.59
N GLN A 44 -2.56 -0.13 -21.85
CA GLN A 44 -1.43 -0.98 -22.24
C GLN A 44 -1.64 -2.45 -21.85
N ASN A 45 -1.21 -3.37 -22.72
CA ASN A 45 -1.23 -4.84 -22.56
C ASN A 45 -0.28 -5.30 -21.43
N LYS A 46 -0.58 -4.99 -20.17
CA LYS A 46 0.11 -5.53 -19.01
C LYS A 46 -0.82 -6.47 -18.26
N SER A 47 -0.40 -7.72 -18.07
CA SER A 47 -1.15 -8.75 -17.35
C SER A 47 -0.52 -8.96 -15.97
N GLY A 48 -1.36 -9.06 -14.94
CA GLY A 48 -0.98 -9.62 -13.64
C GLY A 48 -1.30 -11.12 -13.59
N PHE A 49 -0.68 -11.85 -12.65
CA PHE A 49 -0.92 -13.28 -12.47
C PHE A 49 -1.38 -13.57 -11.04
N ILE A 50 -2.30 -14.52 -10.89
CA ILE A 50 -2.61 -15.15 -9.61
C ILE A 50 -2.30 -16.63 -9.73
N ASN A 51 -1.44 -17.10 -8.83
CA ASN A 51 -1.10 -18.51 -8.69
C ASN A 51 -1.78 -19.05 -7.43
N PHE A 52 -2.15 -20.34 -7.46
CA PHE A 52 -2.79 -21.03 -6.34
C PHE A 52 -1.99 -22.28 -5.97
N GLY A 53 -2.07 -22.67 -4.70
CA GLY A 53 -1.41 -23.86 -4.17
C GLY A 53 0.11 -23.73 -4.17
N GLU A 54 0.81 -24.83 -4.48
CA GLU A 54 2.28 -24.87 -4.44
C GLU A 54 2.96 -23.88 -5.41
N ASN A 55 2.25 -23.46 -6.46
CA ASN A 55 2.74 -22.47 -7.42
C ASN A 55 2.71 -21.03 -6.88
N ALA A 56 2.04 -20.78 -5.74
CA ALA A 56 1.97 -19.47 -5.11
C ALA A 56 3.14 -19.18 -4.16
N VAL A 57 3.95 -20.20 -3.84
CA VAL A 57 5.00 -20.11 -2.82
C VAL A 57 6.16 -19.25 -3.31
N ILE A 58 6.43 -18.16 -2.59
CA ILE A 58 7.54 -17.23 -2.80
C ILE A 58 8.69 -17.63 -1.89
N LEU A 59 9.78 -18.09 -2.51
CA LEU A 59 11.04 -18.37 -1.82
C LEU A 59 12.13 -17.40 -2.28
N GLY A 60 13.10 -17.13 -1.41
CA GLY A 60 14.36 -16.49 -1.79
C GLY A 60 14.80 -15.33 -0.90
N ILE A 61 15.81 -14.61 -1.38
CA ILE A 61 16.40 -13.45 -0.72
C ILE A 61 15.48 -12.24 -0.91
N ARG A 62 15.47 -11.30 0.06
CA ARG A 62 14.67 -10.06 0.05
C ARG A 62 13.15 -10.28 0.15
N VAL A 63 12.77 -11.41 0.74
CA VAL A 63 11.40 -11.65 1.17
C VAL A 63 11.16 -10.94 2.50
N VAL A 64 10.01 -10.28 2.62
CA VAL A 64 9.53 -9.63 3.84
C VAL A 64 8.24 -10.33 4.28
N THR A 65 8.17 -10.74 5.53
CA THR A 65 7.00 -11.44 6.07
C THR A 65 6.33 -10.59 7.15
N THR A 66 5.00 -10.50 7.10
CA THR A 66 4.18 -9.91 8.17
C THR A 66 3.15 -10.94 8.62
N PRO A 67 2.90 -11.09 9.94
CA PRO A 67 1.75 -11.85 10.42
C PRO A 67 0.45 -11.28 9.82
N MET A 68 -0.50 -12.18 9.56
CA MET A 68 -1.82 -11.84 9.06
C MET A 68 -2.89 -12.53 9.88
N SER A 69 -3.99 -11.82 10.13
CA SER A 69 -5.20 -12.40 10.69
C SER A 69 -6.35 -12.35 9.69
N MET A 70 -7.20 -13.38 9.74
CA MET A 70 -8.39 -13.47 8.88
C MET A 70 -9.65 -13.45 9.74
N LYS A 71 -10.60 -12.58 9.38
CA LYS A 71 -11.93 -12.60 10.00
C LYS A 71 -12.87 -13.47 9.17
N TRP A 72 -13.11 -14.70 9.64
CA TRP A 72 -13.94 -15.72 8.98
C TRP A 72 -15.34 -15.23 8.53
N ILE A 73 -15.95 -14.29 9.26
CA ILE A 73 -17.30 -13.79 8.94
C ILE A 73 -17.28 -12.80 7.76
N SER A 74 -16.17 -12.10 7.55
CA SER A 74 -16.06 -11.05 6.52
C SER A 74 -15.07 -11.39 5.39
N SER A 75 -14.35 -12.50 5.48
CA SER A 75 -13.27 -12.86 4.53
C SER A 75 -12.26 -11.73 4.30
N LEU A 76 -12.02 -10.94 5.35
CA LEU A 76 -11.10 -9.80 5.33
C LEU A 76 -9.77 -10.20 5.97
N TYR A 77 -8.69 -9.70 5.37
CA TYR A 77 -7.32 -9.95 5.80
C TYR A 77 -6.73 -8.70 6.43
N PHE A 78 -6.26 -8.84 7.66
CA PHE A 78 -5.65 -7.76 8.41
C PHE A 78 -4.18 -8.04 8.64
N ILE A 79 -3.40 -6.96 8.58
CA ILE A 79 -1.99 -6.92 8.93
C ILE A 79 -1.76 -5.80 9.95
N THR A 80 -0.62 -5.85 10.63
CA THR A 80 -0.26 -4.84 11.62
C THR A 80 0.72 -3.85 11.01
N LEU A 81 0.33 -2.58 10.93
CA LEU A 81 1.19 -1.46 10.56
C LEU A 81 1.77 -0.82 11.83
N ASN A 82 3.09 -0.75 11.92
CA ASN A 82 3.82 -0.06 12.99
C ASN A 82 4.10 1.41 12.65
N GLY A 83 4.21 1.76 11.37
CA GLY A 83 4.56 3.11 10.95
C GLY A 83 5.00 3.21 9.50
N PHE A 84 5.50 4.38 9.15
CA PHE A 84 6.18 4.64 7.89
C PHE A 84 7.58 5.21 8.15
N THR A 85 8.50 4.97 7.24
CA THR A 85 9.80 5.64 7.22
C THR A 85 9.91 6.41 5.90
N ILE A 86 10.00 7.74 5.99
CA ILE A 86 10.06 8.67 4.86
C ILE A 86 11.50 9.17 4.77
N ASP A 87 12.25 8.73 3.77
CA ASP A 87 13.68 9.08 3.58
C ASP A 87 14.53 9.00 4.87
N GLY A 88 14.23 8.03 5.73
CA GLY A 88 14.93 7.77 7.00
C GLY A 88 14.26 8.37 8.25
N GLU A 89 13.28 9.25 8.11
CA GLU A 89 12.48 9.77 9.23
C GLU A 89 11.31 8.83 9.53
N ARG A 90 11.25 8.31 10.76
CA ARG A 90 10.19 7.39 11.19
C ARG A 90 8.96 8.14 11.70
N VAL A 91 7.80 7.77 11.18
CA VAL A 91 6.46 8.20 11.62
C VAL A 91 5.75 7.00 12.19
N ASN A 92 5.50 7.00 13.49
CA ASN A 92 4.79 5.90 14.15
C ASN A 92 3.30 5.93 13.78
N PHE A 93 2.74 4.74 13.56
CA PHE A 93 1.31 4.55 13.38
C PHE A 93 0.68 4.20 14.72
N ILE A 94 -0.39 4.92 15.06
CA ILE A 94 -1.21 4.67 16.25
C ILE A 94 -2.52 4.10 15.71
N GLY A 95 -2.57 2.78 15.61
CA GLY A 95 -3.75 2.08 15.12
C GLY A 95 -4.57 1.50 16.27
N TYR A 96 -5.89 1.68 16.20
CA TYR A 96 -6.80 0.85 16.98
C TYR A 96 -7.11 -0.37 16.12
N GLY A 97 -6.54 -1.51 16.52
CA GLY A 97 -6.74 -2.76 15.84
C GLY A 97 -8.18 -3.18 15.74
N ALA A 98 -8.48 -4.04 14.77
CA ALA A 98 -9.80 -4.65 14.61
C ALA A 98 -10.30 -5.38 15.87
N TYR A 99 -9.40 -5.73 16.80
CA TYR A 99 -9.67 -6.46 18.04
C TYR A 99 -9.39 -5.66 19.33
N GLY A 100 -9.24 -4.34 19.25
CA GLY A 100 -9.01 -3.48 20.44
C GLY A 100 -7.60 -3.57 21.04
N LYS A 101 -6.65 -4.20 20.33
CA LYS A 101 -5.20 -4.14 20.56
C LYS A 101 -4.56 -3.28 19.48
N ASN A 102 -3.29 -2.91 19.63
CA ASN A 102 -2.54 -2.17 18.60
C ASN A 102 -2.02 -3.11 17.47
N GLU A 103 -2.80 -4.11 17.09
CA GLU A 103 -2.51 -5.15 16.08
C GLU A 103 -3.67 -5.21 15.09
N ASP A 104 -3.48 -5.71 13.86
CA ASP A 104 -4.56 -5.85 12.87
C ASP A 104 -5.28 -4.53 12.58
N ASN A 105 -4.48 -3.47 12.43
CA ASN A 105 -4.93 -2.08 12.26
C ASN A 105 -4.98 -1.63 10.79
N MET A 106 -4.68 -2.54 9.86
CA MET A 106 -4.60 -2.28 8.43
C MET A 106 -5.26 -3.44 7.67
N LEU A 107 -6.31 -3.14 6.92
CA LEU A 107 -6.90 -4.08 5.95
C LEU A 107 -6.00 -4.13 4.71
N ILE A 108 -5.64 -5.31 4.21
CA ILE A 108 -5.06 -5.42 2.86
C ILE A 108 -6.17 -5.68 1.85
N ASP A 109 -6.34 -4.77 0.89
CA ASP A 109 -7.44 -4.79 -0.06
C ASP A 109 -6.99 -4.35 -1.44
N SER A 110 -6.86 -5.31 -2.34
CA SER A 110 -6.58 -5.09 -3.77
C SER A 110 -7.76 -4.47 -4.54
N GLY A 111 -8.95 -4.40 -3.92
CA GLY A 111 -10.11 -3.67 -4.45
C GLY A 111 -10.06 -2.17 -4.17
N ALA A 112 -9.26 -1.74 -3.19
CA ALA A 112 -9.02 -0.33 -2.91
C ALA A 112 -7.99 0.27 -3.87
N HIS A 113 -8.24 1.48 -4.37
CA HIS A 113 -7.33 2.15 -5.30
C HIS A 113 -6.14 2.81 -4.58
N PHE A 114 -6.35 3.39 -3.39
CA PHE A 114 -5.37 4.21 -2.67
C PHE A 114 -5.22 3.79 -1.22
N THR A 115 -4.08 4.15 -0.60
CA THR A 115 -3.84 3.82 0.81
C THR A 115 -4.67 4.78 1.64
N TYR A 116 -5.44 4.24 2.58
CA TYR A 116 -6.26 5.02 3.49
C TYR A 116 -5.72 4.89 4.91
N LEU A 117 -5.50 6.02 5.58
CA LEU A 117 -5.03 6.06 6.97
C LEU A 117 -6.07 6.74 7.85
N PRO A 118 -6.30 6.28 9.09
CA PRO A 118 -7.13 7.02 10.03
C PRO A 118 -6.66 8.47 10.14
N SER A 119 -7.62 9.38 10.29
CA SER A 119 -7.39 10.82 10.10
C SER A 119 -6.23 11.37 10.95
N ASP A 120 -6.15 10.94 12.22
CA ASP A 120 -5.09 11.34 13.15
C ASP A 120 -3.69 10.88 12.69
N ASN A 121 -3.60 9.72 12.06
CA ASN A 121 -2.33 9.22 11.51
C ASN A 121 -1.98 9.91 10.18
N TYR A 122 -2.99 10.19 9.37
CA TYR A 122 -2.81 10.79 8.05
C TYR A 122 -2.15 12.16 8.14
N GLU A 123 -2.60 13.03 9.05
CA GLU A 123 -2.07 14.40 9.17
C GLU A 123 -0.56 14.41 9.47
N ASN A 124 -0.13 13.61 10.45
CA ASN A 124 1.29 13.53 10.81
C ASN A 124 2.13 12.91 9.68
N PHE A 125 1.60 11.89 9.01
CA PHE A 125 2.23 11.26 7.85
C PHE A 125 2.39 12.25 6.69
N GLU A 126 1.31 12.91 6.27
CA GLU A 126 1.30 13.86 5.17
C GLU A 126 2.26 15.03 5.45
N ASN A 127 2.25 15.56 6.67
CA ASN A 127 3.17 16.63 7.08
C ASN A 127 4.64 16.18 7.05
N THR A 128 4.93 14.93 7.38
CA THR A 128 6.29 14.40 7.28
C THR A 128 6.70 14.21 5.83
N VAL A 129 5.84 13.66 4.97
CA VAL A 129 6.08 13.59 3.51
C VAL A 129 6.36 14.97 2.93
N LYS A 130 5.59 15.99 3.32
CA LYS A 130 5.79 17.39 2.89
C LYS A 130 7.20 17.90 3.24
N LYS A 131 7.71 17.61 4.43
CA LYS A 131 9.05 18.07 4.87
C LYS A 131 10.19 17.51 4.02
N HIS A 132 10.03 16.30 3.49
CA HIS A 132 11.03 15.63 2.64
C HIS A 132 10.94 16.04 1.17
N ILE A 133 10.07 16.99 0.81
CA ILE A 133 9.94 17.51 -0.54
C ILE A 133 10.35 18.99 -0.54
N SER A 134 11.39 19.32 -1.30
CA SER A 134 12.02 20.65 -1.29
C SER A 134 11.24 21.75 -2.03
N VAL A 135 10.06 21.44 -2.57
CA VAL A 135 9.22 22.38 -3.32
C VAL A 135 7.90 22.56 -2.62
N GLU A 136 7.32 23.75 -2.76
CA GLU A 136 6.00 24.04 -2.18
C GLU A 136 4.89 23.22 -2.86
N PRO A 137 3.94 22.66 -2.09
CA PRO A 137 2.79 22.00 -2.65
C PRO A 137 1.87 22.98 -3.38
N LEU A 138 1.09 22.47 -4.33
CA LEU A 138 0.06 23.24 -5.00
C LEU A 138 -1.02 23.65 -4.00
N LYS A 139 -1.30 24.96 -3.90
CA LYS A 139 -2.35 25.50 -3.02
C LYS A 139 -3.74 24.93 -3.31
N HIS A 140 -4.00 24.62 -4.57
CA HIS A 140 -5.22 23.95 -5.02
C HIS A 140 -4.80 22.81 -5.94
N SER A 141 -5.22 21.59 -5.59
CA SER A 141 -4.98 20.46 -6.48
C SER A 141 -5.77 20.64 -7.77
N VAL A 142 -5.07 20.61 -8.90
CA VAL A 142 -5.69 20.56 -10.23
C VAL A 142 -6.23 19.15 -10.53
N VAL A 143 -5.93 18.17 -9.65
CA VAL A 143 -6.42 16.79 -9.70
C VAL A 143 -7.44 16.61 -8.55
N PRO A 144 -8.75 16.54 -8.84
CA PRO A 144 -9.78 16.44 -7.82
C PRO A 144 -9.54 15.27 -6.85
N GLY A 145 -9.81 15.49 -5.56
CA GLY A 145 -9.73 14.48 -4.51
C GLY A 145 -8.38 14.40 -3.79
N TYR A 146 -7.26 14.79 -4.40
CA TYR A 146 -5.94 14.64 -3.80
C TYR A 146 -5.57 15.81 -2.87
N ASN A 147 -5.05 15.48 -1.68
CA ASN A 147 -4.69 16.46 -0.65
C ASN A 147 -3.31 17.07 -0.87
N LEU A 148 -2.34 16.25 -1.32
CA LEU A 148 -0.95 16.67 -1.49
C LEU A 148 -0.47 16.46 -2.93
N CYS A 149 -0.24 17.58 -3.63
CA CYS A 149 0.18 17.56 -5.03
C CYS A 149 1.26 18.60 -5.31
N TYR A 150 2.09 18.29 -6.30
CA TYR A 150 3.24 19.10 -6.70
C TYR A 150 3.33 19.18 -8.21
N ARG A 151 3.86 20.29 -8.72
CA ARG A 151 4.12 20.44 -10.15
C ARG A 151 5.33 19.61 -10.56
N SER A 152 5.18 18.77 -11.56
CA SER A 152 6.29 18.00 -12.13
C SER A 152 6.88 18.69 -13.37
N PRO A 153 8.18 18.50 -13.65
CA PRO A 153 9.14 17.61 -13.00
C PRO A 153 9.94 18.26 -11.85
N ASN A 154 9.35 19.20 -11.09
CA ASN A 154 10.12 20.08 -10.20
C ASN A 154 10.67 19.41 -8.92
N PHE A 155 10.43 18.12 -8.70
CA PHE A 155 10.91 17.40 -7.50
C PHE A 155 11.03 15.90 -7.75
N SER A 156 11.82 15.25 -6.90
CA SER A 156 11.85 13.79 -6.75
C SER A 156 10.98 13.41 -5.55
N PRO A 157 9.98 12.52 -5.70
CA PRO A 157 9.24 12.00 -4.56
C PRO A 157 10.16 11.25 -3.58
N PRO A 158 9.93 11.36 -2.26
CA PRO A 158 10.70 10.64 -1.26
C PRO A 158 10.38 9.15 -1.33
N ILE A 159 11.30 8.33 -0.86
CA ILE A 159 11.04 6.90 -0.66
C ILE A 159 10.22 6.76 0.62
N ILE A 160 9.10 6.06 0.51
CA ILE A 160 8.24 5.73 1.66
C ILE A 160 8.35 4.23 1.90
N THR A 161 8.80 3.86 3.09
CA THR A 161 8.84 2.47 3.54
C THR A 161 7.68 2.22 4.47
N THR A 162 6.86 1.22 4.17
CA THR A 162 5.81 0.76 5.08
C THR A 162 6.44 -0.18 6.09
N ASN A 163 6.37 0.16 7.37
CA ASN A 163 6.93 -0.64 8.45
C ASN A 163 5.83 -1.52 9.05
N PHE A 164 5.69 -2.75 8.56
CA PHE A 164 4.76 -3.71 9.13
C PHE A 164 5.35 -4.35 10.39
N ASP A 165 4.52 -5.07 11.11
CA ASP A 165 5.04 -6.05 12.06
C ASP A 165 5.74 -7.18 11.30
N GLY A 166 6.90 -7.62 11.78
CA GLY A 166 7.73 -8.62 11.09
C GLY A 166 8.64 -8.09 9.96
N GLY A 167 8.37 -6.92 9.36
CA GLY A 167 9.33 -6.33 8.44
C GLY A 167 8.89 -5.11 7.63
N ASP A 168 9.82 -4.63 6.81
CA ASP A 168 9.73 -3.34 6.12
C ASP A 168 9.60 -3.50 4.60
N VAL A 169 8.54 -2.91 4.02
CA VAL A 169 8.30 -2.91 2.57
C VAL A 169 8.62 -1.54 1.99
N LYS A 170 9.72 -1.46 1.25
CA LYS A 170 10.17 -0.23 0.59
C LYS A 170 9.34 0.04 -0.67
N ARG A 171 8.52 1.09 -0.66
CA ARG A 171 7.67 1.48 -1.81
C ARG A 171 8.40 2.50 -2.69
N LYS A 172 8.41 2.26 -4.01
CA LYS A 172 8.91 3.23 -4.99
C LYS A 172 7.84 4.30 -5.26
N SER A 173 8.22 5.37 -5.94
CA SER A 173 7.32 6.50 -6.22
C SER A 173 6.03 6.10 -6.95
N TYR A 174 6.08 5.12 -7.84
CA TYR A 174 4.87 4.62 -8.53
C TYR A 174 3.89 3.88 -7.61
N ASN A 175 4.35 3.41 -6.44
CA ASN A 175 3.48 2.81 -5.45
C ASN A 175 2.84 3.86 -4.53
N THR A 176 3.42 5.05 -4.40
CA THR A 176 3.07 6.03 -3.36
C THR A 176 2.57 7.35 -3.93
N PHE A 177 2.81 7.62 -5.22
CA PHE A 177 2.39 8.81 -5.92
C PHE A 177 1.82 8.45 -7.30
N ILE A 178 0.88 9.26 -7.77
CA ILE A 178 0.35 9.21 -9.13
C ILE A 178 0.78 10.43 -9.93
N TYR A 179 1.04 10.24 -11.21
CA TYR A 179 1.35 11.33 -12.15
C TYR A 179 0.19 11.53 -13.13
N LYS A 180 -0.38 12.73 -13.16
CA LYS A 180 -1.44 13.11 -14.10
C LYS A 180 -1.35 14.59 -14.44
N ASN A 181 -1.52 14.96 -15.72
CA ASN A 181 -1.56 16.35 -16.16
C ASN A 181 -0.36 17.21 -15.71
N ARG A 182 0.87 16.65 -15.72
CA ARG A 182 2.10 17.30 -15.22
C ARG A 182 2.09 17.64 -13.72
N VAL A 183 1.26 16.96 -12.96
CA VAL A 183 1.17 17.05 -11.51
C VAL A 183 1.43 15.66 -10.94
N THR A 184 2.22 15.59 -9.88
CA THR A 184 2.41 14.37 -9.08
C THR A 184 1.72 14.55 -7.74
N CYS A 185 0.86 13.61 -7.37
CA CYS A 185 0.08 13.66 -6.14
C CYS A 185 0.31 12.42 -5.27
N LEU A 186 0.34 12.62 -3.95
CA LEU A 186 0.45 11.55 -2.97
C LEU A 186 -0.80 10.65 -3.03
N ALA A 187 -0.60 9.35 -3.19
CA ALA A 187 -1.67 8.35 -3.29
C ALA A 187 -2.14 7.83 -1.91
N PHE A 188 -2.25 8.74 -0.94
CA PHE A 188 -2.71 8.47 0.41
C PHE A 188 -3.82 9.44 0.78
N PHE A 189 -4.84 8.95 1.47
CA PHE A 189 -6.01 9.72 1.83
C PHE A 189 -6.38 9.51 3.30
N PRO A 190 -6.96 10.51 3.97
CA PRO A 190 -7.52 10.33 5.29
C PRO A 190 -8.76 9.44 5.19
N TRP A 191 -8.92 8.58 6.19
CA TRP A 191 -10.10 7.76 6.41
C TRP A 191 -10.81 8.28 7.64
N HIS A 192 -11.96 8.92 7.43
CA HIS A 192 -12.72 9.58 8.49
C HIS A 192 -13.69 8.62 9.20
N GLU A 193 -14.04 7.50 8.55
CA GLU A 193 -15.15 6.63 8.98
C GLU A 193 -14.70 5.35 9.71
N SER A 194 -13.39 5.07 9.78
CA SER A 194 -12.85 3.88 10.46
C SER A 194 -11.52 4.19 11.14
N PRO A 195 -11.26 3.57 12.31
CA PRO A 195 -9.94 3.57 12.92
C PRO A 195 -8.97 2.56 12.28
N ILE A 196 -9.46 1.74 11.35
CA ILE A 196 -8.67 0.76 10.58
C ILE A 196 -8.32 1.41 9.24
N GLY A 197 -7.04 1.41 8.86
CA GLY A 197 -6.66 1.87 7.53
C GLY A 197 -6.81 0.79 6.45
N ILE A 198 -6.51 1.15 5.21
CA ILE A 198 -6.45 0.21 4.06
C ILE A 198 -5.11 0.29 3.34
N TYR A 199 -4.45 -0.85 3.13
CA TYR A 199 -3.31 -1.06 2.26
C TYR A 199 -3.79 -1.56 0.89
N ASP A 200 -3.54 -0.76 -0.14
CA ASP A 200 -4.29 -0.78 -1.39
C ASP A 200 -3.60 -1.54 -2.53
N ASN A 201 -4.22 -1.51 -3.70
CA ASN A 201 -3.74 -2.11 -4.93
C ASN A 201 -2.47 -1.45 -5.54
N THR A 202 -2.42 -0.13 -5.60
CA THR A 202 -1.25 0.65 -6.05
C THR A 202 -0.04 0.36 -5.16
N ALA A 203 -0.26 0.17 -3.86
CA ALA A 203 0.77 -0.25 -2.92
C ALA A 203 1.35 -1.63 -3.23
N GLN A 204 0.52 -2.55 -3.71
CA GLN A 204 0.86 -3.94 -4.02
C GLN A 204 1.46 -4.13 -5.42
N THR A 205 1.36 -3.13 -6.30
CA THR A 205 1.84 -3.24 -7.69
C THR A 205 3.36 -3.46 -7.76
N ASN A 206 3.80 -4.37 -8.65
CA ASN A 206 5.20 -4.80 -8.83
C ASN A 206 5.81 -5.49 -7.59
N PHE A 207 4.96 -6.06 -6.75
CA PHE A 207 5.35 -7.02 -5.72
C PHE A 207 4.73 -8.39 -6.03
N LEU A 208 5.48 -9.44 -5.75
CA LEU A 208 4.90 -10.75 -5.49
C LEU A 208 4.36 -10.73 -4.06
N VAL A 209 3.05 -10.96 -3.92
CA VAL A 209 2.35 -10.97 -2.63
C VAL A 209 1.74 -12.36 -2.44
N GLU A 210 2.29 -13.14 -1.51
CA GLU A 210 1.75 -14.45 -1.13
C GLU A 210 0.96 -14.35 0.17
N TYR A 211 -0.16 -15.06 0.21
CA TYR A 211 -1.02 -15.23 1.37
C TYR A 211 -0.90 -16.72 1.78
N ASP A 212 -0.18 -17.00 2.88
CA ASP A 212 0.12 -18.35 3.43
C ASP A 212 -0.62 -18.59 4.75
#